data_AF-A0A1K0GAL1-F1
#
_entry.id   AF-A0A1K0GAL1-F1
#
_cell.length_a   1.000
_cell.length_b   1.000
_cell.length_c   1.000
_cell.angle_alpha   90.00
_cell.angle_beta   90.00
_cell.angle_gamma   90.00
#
_symmetry.space_group_name_H-M   'P 1'
#
loop_
_entity.id
_entity.type
_entity.pdbx_description
1 polymer ?
#
loop_
_entity_poly.entity_id
_entity_poly.type
_entity_poly.pdbx_seq_one_letter_code
_entity_poly.pdbx_strand_id
1 'polypeptide(L)'
;MTSSPNPAPSSTSSESGYQGHLTLGDGLLASRDHRPTHPSLLQVIFNKGSYNSHLISLRTFLPGDLVTSFAPHADLATARSYSTVQTGPWTHIELNSDLLYCNHSCDPNVAFHIGNAEDKESWKAKAIKKIDKGDTLTFFYPSTEWHMSQPFDCACGQEALCLGKIDGAHSIPLSTLKRYFINEHILKMKRQQIEKGASLDEQESKRQW
;
A
#
# COMPACT_ATOMS: atom_id res chain seq x y z
N MET A 1 -42.97 39.89 -19.53
CA MET A 1 -41.63 39.68 -18.95
C MET A 1 -41.81 39.08 -17.58
N THR A 2 -41.73 37.75 -17.47
CA THR A 2 -41.87 37.02 -16.20
C THR A 2 -40.61 36.18 -16.02
N SER A 3 -39.68 36.67 -15.22
CA SER A 3 -38.45 35.97 -14.86
C SER A 3 -38.71 35.07 -13.65
N SER A 4 -38.75 33.77 -13.87
CA SER A 4 -38.70 32.76 -12.80
C SER A 4 -37.28 32.69 -12.23
N PRO A 5 -37.11 32.52 -10.90
CA PRO A 5 -35.79 32.25 -10.34
C PRO A 5 -35.39 30.79 -10.61
N ASN A 6 -34.20 30.59 -11.18
CA ASN A 6 -33.58 29.27 -11.26
C ASN A 6 -33.26 28.76 -9.84
N PRO A 7 -33.59 27.50 -9.48
CA PRO A 7 -33.04 26.92 -8.27
C PRO A 7 -31.54 26.68 -8.47
N ALA A 8 -30.78 27.01 -7.42
CA ALA A 8 -29.34 26.79 -7.36
C ALA A 8 -28.98 25.32 -7.62
N PRO A 9 -27.80 25.04 -8.22
CA PRO A 9 -27.37 23.66 -8.41
C PRO A 9 -27.19 23.03 -7.03
N SER A 10 -27.99 22.00 -6.76
CA SER A 10 -27.77 21.08 -5.64
C SER A 10 -26.42 20.40 -5.84
N SER A 11 -25.41 20.85 -5.10
CA SER A 11 -24.15 20.14 -4.97
C SER A 11 -24.38 18.85 -4.20
N THR A 12 -24.77 17.78 -4.90
CA THR A 12 -24.67 16.44 -4.34
C THR A 12 -23.21 16.03 -4.41
N SER A 13 -22.44 16.43 -3.41
CA SER A 13 -21.18 15.80 -3.07
C SER A 13 -21.46 14.31 -2.85
N SER A 14 -20.96 13.45 -3.73
CA SER A 14 -20.99 12.01 -3.54
C SER A 14 -20.06 11.64 -2.39
N GLU A 15 -20.50 11.82 -1.15
CA GLU A 15 -19.89 11.26 0.06
C GLU A 15 -20.15 9.74 0.12
N SER A 16 -19.70 8.99 -0.88
CA SER A 16 -19.44 7.56 -0.70
C SER A 16 -17.93 7.38 -0.45
N GLY A 17 -17.36 8.26 0.35
CA GLY A 17 -15.94 8.29 0.67
C GLY A 17 -15.63 7.15 1.63
N TYR A 18 -14.80 6.21 1.23
CA TYR A 18 -14.30 5.17 2.11
C TYR A 18 -13.57 5.80 3.31
N GLN A 19 -14.06 5.57 4.53
CA GLN A 19 -13.58 6.29 5.73
C GLN A 19 -12.53 5.54 6.54
N GLY A 20 -12.12 4.34 6.12
CA GLY A 20 -11.23 3.47 6.91
C GLY A 20 -9.93 4.17 7.33
N HIS A 21 -9.35 4.97 6.44
CA HIS A 21 -8.11 5.71 6.70
C HIS A 21 -8.25 6.80 7.78
N LEU A 22 -9.46 7.32 8.04
CA LEU A 22 -9.69 8.33 9.08
C LEU A 22 -9.74 7.76 10.50
N THR A 23 -9.72 6.43 10.65
CA THR A 23 -9.89 5.78 11.96
C THR A 23 -8.59 5.58 12.72
N LEU A 24 -7.44 5.96 12.14
CA LEU A 24 -6.11 5.75 12.70
C LEU A 24 -5.88 4.28 13.12
N GLY A 25 -6.40 3.36 12.30
CA GLY A 25 -6.30 1.92 12.52
C GLY A 25 -7.29 1.33 13.52
N ASP A 26 -8.19 2.10 14.15
CA ASP A 26 -9.21 1.56 15.05
C ASP A 26 -10.24 0.72 14.29
N GLY A 27 -10.17 -0.60 14.43
CA GLY A 27 -11.05 -1.53 13.74
C GLY A 27 -12.51 -1.43 14.14
N LEU A 28 -12.84 -1.08 15.39
CA LEU A 28 -14.22 -0.94 15.81
C LEU A 28 -14.84 0.31 15.20
N LEU A 29 -14.11 1.43 15.22
CA LEU A 29 -14.57 2.66 14.60
C LEU A 29 -14.73 2.47 13.08
N ALA A 30 -13.78 1.79 12.45
CA ALA A 30 -13.83 1.51 11.02
C ALA A 30 -14.99 0.60 10.62
N SER A 31 -15.37 -0.36 11.47
CA SER A 31 -16.43 -1.33 11.16
C SER A 31 -17.84 -0.72 11.10
N ARG A 32 -18.10 0.41 11.79
CA ARG A 32 -19.47 0.94 11.99
C ARG A 32 -20.18 1.28 10.69
N ASP A 33 -19.46 1.93 9.78
CA ASP A 33 -20.00 2.42 8.51
C ASP A 33 -19.31 1.75 7.31
N HIS A 34 -18.61 0.64 7.54
CA HIS A 34 -17.89 -0.05 6.49
C HIS A 34 -18.84 -0.64 5.45
N ARG A 35 -18.61 -0.28 4.19
CA ARG A 35 -19.21 -0.91 3.02
C ARG A 35 -18.10 -1.63 2.25
N PRO A 36 -18.17 -2.97 2.09
CA PRO A 36 -17.16 -3.70 1.33
C PRO A 36 -17.06 -3.17 -0.09
N THR A 37 -15.84 -2.89 -0.53
CA THR A 37 -15.57 -2.45 -1.90
C THR A 37 -15.51 -3.61 -2.89
N HIS A 38 -15.15 -4.81 -2.41
CA HIS A 38 -14.98 -6.00 -3.24
C HIS A 38 -15.68 -7.23 -2.65
N PRO A 39 -17.01 -7.18 -2.39
CA PRO A 39 -17.72 -8.16 -1.56
C PRO A 39 -17.72 -9.62 -2.08
N SER A 40 -17.37 -9.84 -3.35
CA SER A 40 -17.27 -11.19 -3.94
C SER A 40 -15.85 -11.75 -3.94
N LEU A 41 -14.85 -10.93 -3.62
CA LEU A 41 -13.43 -11.24 -3.71
C LEU A 41 -12.74 -11.17 -2.35
N LEU A 42 -13.10 -10.18 -1.53
CA LEU A 42 -12.36 -9.79 -0.33
C LEU A 42 -13.31 -9.56 0.85
N GLN A 43 -12.79 -9.75 2.05
CA GLN A 43 -13.49 -9.40 3.29
C GLN A 43 -12.51 -8.81 4.30
N VAL A 44 -12.88 -7.68 4.90
CA VAL A 44 -12.16 -7.14 6.05
C VAL A 44 -12.63 -7.85 7.32
N ILE A 45 -11.67 -8.34 8.10
CA ILE A 45 -11.87 -8.86 9.45
C ILE A 45 -11.46 -7.76 10.43
N PHE A 46 -12.46 -7.11 11.04
CA PHE A 46 -12.25 -6.05 12.00
C PHE A 46 -11.91 -6.60 13.38
N ASN A 47 -10.79 -6.17 13.95
CA ASN A 47 -10.36 -6.56 15.29
C ASN A 47 -10.29 -5.34 16.23
N LYS A 48 -10.32 -5.61 17.53
CA LYS A 48 -10.11 -4.58 18.55
C LYS A 48 -8.64 -4.13 18.55
N GLY A 49 -8.42 -2.85 18.85
CA GLY A 49 -7.10 -2.24 18.88
C GLY A 49 -6.66 -1.70 17.51
N SER A 50 -5.72 -0.76 17.55
CA SER A 50 -5.21 -0.11 16.34
C SER A 50 -4.38 -1.07 15.49
N TYR A 51 -4.61 -1.05 14.18
CA TYR A 51 -3.83 -1.79 13.17
C TYR A 51 -3.91 -3.33 13.28
N ASN A 52 -4.92 -3.84 13.99
CA ASN A 52 -5.12 -5.30 14.17
C ASN A 52 -6.10 -5.91 13.15
N SER A 53 -6.87 -5.09 12.44
CA SER A 53 -7.78 -5.56 11.38
C SER A 53 -6.98 -6.04 10.17
N HIS A 54 -7.50 -7.02 9.43
CA HIS A 54 -6.81 -7.61 8.29
C HIS A 54 -7.77 -8.00 7.17
N LEU A 55 -7.23 -8.16 5.97
CA LEU A 55 -7.97 -8.55 4.77
C LEU A 55 -7.83 -10.06 4.53
N ILE A 56 -8.93 -10.74 4.24
CA ILE A 56 -8.93 -12.15 3.80
C ILE A 56 -9.49 -12.29 2.39
N SER A 57 -9.10 -13.37 1.72
CA SER A 57 -9.64 -13.76 0.42
C SER A 57 -10.96 -14.51 0.55
N LEU A 58 -11.96 -14.18 -0.28
CA LEU A 58 -13.21 -14.95 -0.43
C LEU A 58 -13.15 -15.97 -1.57
N ARG A 59 -12.03 -16.04 -2.29
CA ARG A 59 -11.80 -16.93 -3.43
C ARG A 59 -10.38 -17.52 -3.42
N THR A 60 -10.16 -18.52 -4.26
CA THR A 60 -8.81 -19.03 -4.52
C THR A 60 -8.19 -18.26 -5.69
N PHE A 61 -6.93 -17.85 -5.53
CA PHE A 61 -6.10 -17.26 -6.58
C PHE A 61 -4.83 -18.10 -6.77
N LEU A 62 -4.41 -18.25 -8.03
CA LEU A 62 -3.14 -18.86 -8.39
C LEU A 62 -2.04 -17.79 -8.57
N PRO A 63 -0.75 -18.16 -8.46
CA PRO A 63 0.33 -17.23 -8.73
C PRO A 63 0.18 -16.55 -10.11
N GLY A 64 0.23 -15.23 -10.14
CA GLY A 64 0.08 -14.41 -11.33
C GLY A 64 -1.34 -13.89 -11.57
N ASP A 65 -2.36 -14.40 -10.87
CA ASP A 65 -3.73 -13.94 -10.98
C ASP A 65 -3.88 -12.48 -10.55
N LEU A 66 -4.83 -11.79 -11.20
CA LEU A 66 -5.31 -10.49 -10.74
C LEU A 66 -6.23 -10.71 -9.54
N VAL A 67 -5.86 -10.16 -8.39
CA VAL A 67 -6.73 -10.15 -7.20
C VAL A 67 -7.81 -9.08 -7.39
N THR A 68 -7.39 -7.83 -7.61
CA THR A 68 -8.29 -6.73 -7.99
C THR A 68 -7.50 -5.53 -8.55
N SER A 69 -8.18 -4.67 -9.31
CA SER A 69 -7.70 -3.33 -9.68
C SER A 69 -7.82 -2.37 -8.50
N PHE A 70 -6.99 -1.33 -8.45
CA PHE A 70 -7.16 -0.26 -7.45
C PHE A 70 -8.25 0.73 -7.88
N ALA A 71 -8.47 0.90 -9.19
CA ALA A 71 -9.55 1.73 -9.71
C ALA A 71 -10.92 1.04 -9.48
N PRO A 72 -11.99 1.83 -9.22
CA PRO A 72 -12.03 3.29 -9.12
C PRO A 72 -11.66 3.80 -7.71
N HIS A 73 -11.26 2.93 -6.79
CA HIS A 73 -11.13 3.17 -5.36
C HIS A 73 -9.72 3.60 -4.91
N ALA A 74 -9.02 4.35 -5.76
CA ALA A 74 -7.72 4.93 -5.41
C ALA A 74 -7.54 6.30 -6.08
N ASP A 75 -7.06 7.25 -5.28
CA ASP A 75 -6.89 8.64 -5.68
C ASP A 75 -5.52 9.15 -5.25
N LEU A 76 -5.00 10.14 -5.95
CA LEU A 76 -3.76 10.80 -5.55
C LEU A 76 -3.94 11.43 -4.16
N ALA A 77 -3.00 11.15 -3.27
CA ALA A 77 -2.97 11.71 -1.93
C ALA A 77 -2.29 13.08 -1.95
N THR A 78 -2.82 14.02 -1.16
CA THR A 78 -2.21 15.35 -0.97
C THR A 78 -1.05 15.34 0.00
N ALA A 79 -0.99 14.33 0.88
CA ALA A 79 0.07 14.14 1.86
C ALA A 79 0.33 12.64 2.09
N ARG A 80 1.55 12.32 2.51
CA ARG A 80 1.92 10.96 2.92
C ARG A 80 1.37 10.66 4.33
N SER A 81 0.75 9.51 4.51
CA SER A 81 0.18 9.06 5.78
C SER A 81 0.45 7.55 5.99
N TYR A 82 -0.10 6.94 7.03
CA TYR A 82 0.01 5.49 7.25
C TYR A 82 -0.87 4.67 6.29
N SER A 83 -1.89 5.29 5.68
CA SER A 83 -2.85 4.65 4.78
C SER A 83 -2.50 4.81 3.30
N THR A 84 -1.51 5.64 2.98
CA THR A 84 -1.12 5.88 1.59
C THR A 84 -0.12 4.85 1.07
N VAL A 85 -0.15 4.64 -0.25
CA VAL A 85 0.85 3.85 -0.98
C VAL A 85 1.67 4.78 -1.87
N GLN A 86 2.99 4.72 -1.77
CA GLN A 86 3.89 5.49 -2.61
C GLN A 86 3.88 4.96 -4.04
N THR A 87 3.70 5.87 -5.01
CA THR A 87 3.65 5.55 -6.45
C THR A 87 4.81 6.11 -7.26
N GLY A 88 5.59 6.99 -6.66
CA GLY A 88 6.75 7.65 -7.26
C GLY A 88 7.61 8.30 -6.18
N PRO A 89 8.70 9.00 -6.54
CA PRO A 89 9.59 9.61 -5.54
C PRO A 89 8.88 10.55 -4.56
N TRP A 90 7.82 11.23 -5.01
CA TRP A 90 7.09 12.24 -4.24
C TRP A 90 5.57 12.09 -4.32
N THR A 91 5.08 11.04 -4.95
CA THR A 91 3.64 10.83 -5.21
C THR A 91 3.14 9.64 -4.41
N HIS A 92 1.93 9.79 -3.88
CA HIS A 92 1.24 8.77 -3.10
C HIS A 92 -0.22 8.69 -3.55
N ILE A 93 -0.85 7.57 -3.26
CA ILE A 93 -2.28 7.37 -3.43
C ILE A 93 -2.92 7.00 -2.09
N GLU A 94 -4.15 7.44 -1.86
CA GLU A 94 -5.01 6.88 -0.82
C GLU A 94 -5.71 5.64 -1.35
N LEU A 95 -5.67 4.54 -0.58
CA LEU A 95 -6.44 3.34 -0.85
C LEU A 95 -7.84 3.51 -0.26
N ASN A 96 -8.76 3.99 -1.08
CA ASN A 96 -10.18 4.15 -0.75
C ASN A 96 -10.95 2.82 -0.87
N SER A 97 -10.31 1.71 -0.50
CA SER A 97 -10.85 0.34 -0.59
C SER A 97 -10.36 -0.58 0.51
N ASP A 98 -10.95 -1.77 0.57
CA ASP A 98 -10.65 -2.84 1.53
C ASP A 98 -9.16 -3.25 1.46
N LEU A 99 -8.47 -2.96 0.35
CA LEU A 99 -7.01 -3.13 0.21
C LEU A 99 -6.19 -2.36 1.26
N LEU A 100 -6.77 -1.32 1.89
CA LEU A 100 -6.19 -0.65 3.06
C LEU A 100 -5.79 -1.64 4.17
N TYR A 101 -6.52 -2.76 4.31
CA TYR A 101 -6.28 -3.77 5.33
C TYR A 101 -5.40 -4.93 4.86
N CYS A 102 -4.79 -4.83 3.67
CA CYS A 102 -3.78 -5.76 3.21
C CYS A 102 -2.47 -5.49 3.97
N ASN A 103 -2.28 -6.18 5.10
CA ASN A 103 -1.20 -5.87 6.03
C ASN A 103 0.18 -6.31 5.52
N HIS A 104 1.22 -5.87 6.22
CA HIS A 104 2.59 -6.27 5.92
C HIS A 104 2.84 -7.75 6.23
N SER A 105 3.59 -8.43 5.36
CA SER A 105 4.32 -9.66 5.70
C SER A 105 5.71 -9.67 5.07
N CYS A 106 6.67 -10.25 5.79
CA CYS A 106 8.00 -10.59 5.25
C CYS A 106 7.98 -11.86 4.39
N ASP A 107 6.86 -12.58 4.34
CA ASP A 107 6.61 -13.66 3.38
C ASP A 107 5.23 -13.46 2.71
N PRO A 108 5.07 -12.42 1.87
CA PRO A 108 3.77 -12.02 1.34
C PRO A 108 3.18 -13.03 0.35
N ASN A 109 1.88 -12.92 0.12
CA ASN A 109 1.16 -13.65 -0.92
C ASN A 109 0.56 -12.74 -2.01
N VAL A 110 0.55 -11.42 -1.78
CA VAL A 110 0.11 -10.40 -2.75
C VAL A 110 1.26 -9.43 -3.06
N ALA A 111 1.32 -8.98 -4.31
CA ALA A 111 2.11 -7.85 -4.76
C ALA A 111 1.21 -6.70 -5.19
N PHE A 112 1.51 -5.49 -4.70
CA PHE A 112 0.91 -4.26 -5.21
C PHE A 112 1.76 -3.75 -6.37
N HIS A 113 1.23 -3.91 -7.59
CA HIS A 113 1.85 -3.43 -8.81
C HIS A 113 1.45 -1.98 -9.02
N ILE A 114 2.42 -1.09 -8.96
CA ILE A 114 2.27 0.31 -9.29
C ILE A 114 2.99 0.56 -10.61
N GLY A 115 2.19 0.72 -11.67
CA GLY A 115 2.70 1.07 -13.00
C GLY A 115 3.08 2.55 -13.08
N ASN A 116 2.47 3.28 -14.01
CA ASN A 116 2.69 4.72 -14.11
C ASN A 116 1.93 5.44 -12.97
N ALA A 117 2.60 6.33 -12.25
CA ALA A 117 2.04 7.11 -11.14
C ALA A 117 0.88 8.04 -11.53
N GLU A 118 0.69 8.29 -12.83
CA GLU A 118 -0.41 9.09 -13.38
C GLU A 118 -1.51 8.22 -14.03
N ASP A 119 -1.27 6.92 -14.17
CA ASP A 119 -2.19 5.97 -14.80
C ASP A 119 -2.82 5.05 -13.75
N LYS A 120 -4.01 5.42 -13.29
CA LYS A 120 -4.77 4.65 -12.29
C LYS A 120 -5.09 3.23 -12.74
N GLU A 121 -5.26 3.00 -14.04
CA GLU A 121 -5.58 1.68 -14.60
C GLU A 121 -4.39 0.72 -14.54
N SER A 122 -3.19 1.26 -14.34
CA SER A 122 -1.98 0.46 -14.19
C SER A 122 -1.83 -0.16 -12.80
N TRP A 123 -2.58 0.31 -11.79
CA TRP A 123 -2.43 -0.09 -10.39
C TRP A 123 -3.31 -1.27 -10.00
N LYS A 124 -2.72 -2.29 -9.40
CA LYS A 124 -3.42 -3.55 -9.10
C LYS A 124 -2.74 -4.40 -8.05
N ALA A 125 -3.54 -5.23 -7.38
CA ALA A 125 -3.07 -6.31 -6.54
C ALA A 125 -3.00 -7.61 -7.36
N LYS A 126 -1.85 -8.29 -7.32
CA LYS A 126 -1.67 -9.60 -7.96
C LYS A 126 -1.24 -10.65 -6.93
N ALA A 127 -1.71 -11.88 -7.11
CA ALA A 127 -1.24 -13.00 -6.34
C ALA A 127 0.20 -13.37 -6.77
N ILE A 128 1.11 -13.54 -5.82
CA ILE A 128 2.48 -14.03 -6.08
C ILE A 128 2.70 -15.46 -5.56
N LYS A 129 1.72 -15.98 -4.82
CA LYS A 129 1.60 -17.36 -4.36
C LYS A 129 0.17 -17.84 -4.58
N LYS A 130 -0.07 -19.13 -4.38
CA LYS A 130 -1.44 -19.62 -4.22
C LYS A 130 -2.04 -18.97 -2.97
N ILE A 131 -3.26 -18.48 -3.09
CA ILE A 131 -4.07 -17.91 -2.01
C ILE A 131 -5.35 -18.74 -1.99
N ASP A 132 -5.61 -19.46 -0.92
CA ASP A 132 -6.87 -20.18 -0.74
C ASP A 132 -7.96 -19.27 -0.16
N LYS A 133 -9.22 -19.67 -0.33
CA LYS A 133 -10.33 -18.96 0.31
C LYS A 133 -10.15 -19.00 1.83
N GLY A 134 -10.23 -17.85 2.47
CA GLY A 134 -10.03 -17.65 3.90
C GLY A 134 -8.61 -17.22 4.26
N ASP A 135 -7.65 -17.29 3.34
CA ASP A 135 -6.27 -16.84 3.61
C ASP A 135 -6.21 -15.33 3.80
N THR A 136 -5.39 -14.90 4.76
CA THR A 136 -5.05 -13.49 4.95
C THR A 136 -4.21 -12.98 3.77
N LEU A 137 -4.60 -11.84 3.21
CA LEU A 137 -3.85 -11.14 2.19
C LEU A 137 -2.81 -10.22 2.82
N THR A 138 -1.56 -10.38 2.39
CA THR A 138 -0.46 -9.55 2.85
C THR A 138 0.48 -9.18 1.72
N PHE A 139 1.09 -8.00 1.80
CA PHE A 139 2.10 -7.56 0.86
C PHE A 139 3.35 -7.04 1.58
N PHE A 140 4.46 -6.97 0.85
CA PHE A 140 5.70 -6.45 1.40
C PHE A 140 5.72 -4.93 1.27
N TYR A 141 5.40 -4.20 2.35
CA TYR A 141 5.33 -2.72 2.31
C TYR A 141 6.54 -2.03 1.66
N PRO A 142 7.80 -2.43 1.91
CA PRO A 142 8.95 -1.84 1.22
C PRO A 142 8.99 -2.05 -0.29
N SER A 143 8.09 -2.85 -0.87
CA SER A 143 7.93 -2.95 -2.34
C SER A 143 7.32 -1.69 -2.96
N THR A 144 6.62 -0.87 -2.17
CA THR A 144 6.06 0.41 -2.58
C THR A 144 6.69 1.56 -1.81
N GLU A 145 7.04 1.37 -0.53
CA GLU A 145 7.49 2.44 0.37
C GLU A 145 9.01 2.55 0.49
N TRP A 146 9.56 3.70 0.09
CA TRP A 146 10.97 4.02 0.29
C TRP A 146 11.26 4.30 1.77
N HIS A 147 10.41 5.12 2.39
CA HIS A 147 10.33 5.32 3.83
C HIS A 147 8.90 5.04 4.28
N MET A 148 8.73 4.30 5.38
CA MET A 148 7.42 4.18 6.03
C MET A 148 7.06 5.50 6.71
N SER A 149 5.84 6.00 6.54
CA SER A 149 5.36 7.18 7.29
C SER A 149 5.38 6.94 8.80
N GLN A 150 5.14 5.68 9.18
CA GLN A 150 5.22 5.17 10.55
C GLN A 150 6.00 3.85 10.53
N PRO A 151 7.31 3.85 10.84
CA PRO A 151 8.07 2.63 11.02
C PRO A 151 7.53 1.79 12.19
N PHE A 152 7.57 0.47 12.08
CA PHE A 152 6.98 -0.44 13.09
C PHE A 152 7.81 -1.72 13.29
N ASP A 153 7.65 -2.36 14.44
CA ASP A 153 8.17 -3.70 14.70
C ASP A 153 7.22 -4.74 14.08
N CYS A 154 7.76 -5.60 13.22
CA CYS A 154 6.99 -6.54 12.43
C CYS A 154 6.44 -7.68 13.28
N ALA A 155 5.12 -7.88 13.20
CA ALA A 155 4.40 -8.96 13.85
C ALA A 155 3.89 -10.02 12.85
N CYS A 156 4.55 -10.19 11.70
CA CYS A 156 4.06 -11.08 10.63
C CYS A 156 4.16 -12.59 10.93
N GLY A 157 4.82 -12.98 12.03
CA GLY A 157 4.99 -14.38 12.44
C GLY A 157 5.97 -15.20 11.60
N GLN A 158 6.64 -14.60 10.61
CA GLN A 158 7.56 -15.32 9.71
C GLN A 158 8.98 -15.42 10.31
N GLU A 159 9.17 -16.26 11.33
CA GLU A 159 10.41 -16.31 12.13
C GLU A 159 11.70 -16.34 11.30
N ALA A 160 11.77 -17.18 10.26
CA ALA A 160 12.98 -17.37 9.45
C ALA A 160 13.23 -16.25 8.42
N LEU A 161 12.20 -15.49 8.03
CA LEU A 161 12.27 -14.50 6.95
C LEU A 161 12.04 -13.06 7.42
N CYS A 162 11.58 -12.88 8.66
CA CYS A 162 11.21 -11.59 9.23
C CYS A 162 12.40 -10.64 9.28
N LEU A 163 12.16 -9.39 8.88
CA LEU A 163 13.17 -8.33 8.92
C LEU A 163 13.22 -7.60 10.28
N GLY A 164 12.39 -8.00 11.25
CA GLY A 164 12.26 -7.31 12.52
C GLY A 164 11.57 -5.97 12.35
N LYS A 165 12.31 -4.88 12.19
CA LYS A 165 11.74 -3.54 12.03
C LYS A 165 11.52 -3.19 10.55
N ILE A 166 10.35 -2.63 10.24
CA ILE A 166 10.00 -2.16 8.89
C ILE A 166 10.03 -0.63 8.86
N ASP A 167 11.04 -0.08 8.17
CA ASP A 167 11.26 1.37 8.01
C ASP A 167 11.19 1.82 6.53
N GLY A 168 11.01 0.86 5.61
CA GLY A 168 10.95 1.09 4.17
C GLY A 168 12.24 0.68 3.45
N ALA A 169 12.20 0.66 2.12
CA ALA A 169 13.23 0.06 1.27
C ALA A 169 14.63 0.69 1.40
N HIS A 170 14.70 1.95 1.83
CA HIS A 170 15.97 2.65 2.03
C HIS A 170 16.87 1.93 3.05
N SER A 171 16.28 1.32 4.08
CA SER A 171 16.97 0.66 5.20
C SER A 171 17.38 -0.79 4.89
N ILE A 172 16.84 -1.38 3.82
CA ILE A 172 16.99 -2.82 3.53
C ILE A 172 18.11 -3.04 2.51
N PRO A 173 19.09 -3.94 2.73
CA PRO A 173 20.12 -4.24 1.75
C PRO A 173 19.54 -4.70 0.40
N LEU A 174 20.18 -4.33 -0.71
CA LEU A 174 19.72 -4.71 -2.04
C LEU A 174 19.67 -6.25 -2.21
N SER A 175 20.60 -6.98 -1.62
CA SER A 175 20.60 -8.45 -1.60
C SER A 175 19.31 -9.03 -0.99
N THR A 176 18.80 -8.41 0.07
CA THR A 176 17.56 -8.80 0.73
C THR A 176 16.33 -8.39 -0.10
N LEU A 177 16.33 -7.18 -0.69
CA LEU A 177 15.22 -6.71 -1.53
C LEU A 177 14.98 -7.60 -2.76
N LYS A 178 16.05 -8.19 -3.33
CA LYS A 178 15.96 -9.10 -4.49
C LYS A 178 15.12 -10.35 -4.26
N ARG A 179 14.78 -10.68 -3.00
CA ARG A 179 13.89 -11.81 -2.66
C ARG A 179 12.41 -11.49 -2.91
N TYR A 180 12.07 -10.22 -3.10
CA TYR A 180 10.68 -9.75 -3.18
C TYR A 180 10.37 -9.17 -4.56
N PHE A 181 9.09 -9.09 -4.88
CA PHE A 181 8.61 -8.15 -5.88
C PHE A 181 8.84 -6.72 -5.36
N ILE A 182 9.47 -5.87 -6.17
CA ILE A 182 9.75 -4.46 -5.85
C ILE A 182 9.35 -3.62 -7.07
N ASN A 183 8.60 -2.54 -6.84
CA ASN A 183 8.18 -1.65 -7.92
C ASN A 183 9.35 -0.81 -8.46
N GLU A 184 9.24 -0.40 -9.72
CA GLU A 184 10.30 0.32 -10.43
C GLU A 184 10.70 1.65 -9.77
N HIS A 185 9.75 2.38 -9.19
CA HIS A 185 10.08 3.63 -8.48
C HIS A 185 10.98 3.38 -7.27
N ILE A 186 10.78 2.27 -6.55
CA ILE A 186 11.64 1.86 -5.44
C ILE A 186 13.01 1.39 -5.95
N LEU A 187 13.07 0.59 -7.00
CA LEU A 187 14.34 0.15 -7.59
C LEU A 187 15.16 1.34 -8.08
N LYS A 188 14.53 2.35 -8.66
CA LYS A 188 15.19 3.60 -9.08
C LYS A 188 15.77 4.35 -7.88
N MET A 189 15.00 4.54 -6.80
CA MET A 189 15.50 5.18 -5.58
C MET A 189 16.63 4.38 -4.93
N LYS A 190 16.56 3.04 -4.96
CA LYS A 190 17.62 2.18 -4.42
C LYS A 190 18.93 2.31 -5.18
N ARG A 191 18.88 2.35 -6.51
CA ARG A 191 20.06 2.61 -7.35
C ARG A 191 20.69 3.95 -7.01
N GLN A 192 19.89 5.01 -6.93
CA GLN A 192 20.36 6.34 -6.57
C GLN A 192 21.00 6.39 -5.17
N GLN A 193 20.45 5.66 -4.19
CA GLN A 193 21.05 5.55 -2.86
C GLN A 193 22.45 4.93 -2.91
N ILE A 194 22.62 3.84 -3.66
CA ILE A 194 23.89 3.12 -3.79
C ILE A 194 24.93 3.97 -4.52
N GLU A 195 24.55 4.59 -5.63
CA GLU A 195 25.43 5.47 -6.42
C GLU A 195 25.94 6.66 -5.59
N LYS A 196 25.04 7.27 -4.80
CA LYS A 196 25.42 8.35 -3.86
C LYS A 196 26.39 7.88 -2.79
N GLY A 197 26.16 6.70 -2.20
CA GLY A 197 27.06 6.11 -1.21
C GLY A 197 28.46 5.88 -1.77
N ALA A 198 28.55 5.22 -2.94
CA ALA A 198 29.84 4.98 -3.60
C ALA A 198 30.60 6.26 -3.94
N SER A 199 29.89 7.32 -4.36
CA SER A 199 30.51 8.62 -4.63
C SER A 199 31.07 9.29 -3.38
N LEU A 200 30.40 9.15 -2.22
CA LEU A 200 30.89 9.67 -0.95
C LEU A 200 32.15 8.93 -0.49
N ASP A 201 32.17 7.60 -0.59
CA ASP A 201 33.33 6.78 -0.23
C ASP A 201 34.57 7.14 -1.09
N GLU A 202 34.38 7.42 -2.38
CA GLU A 202 35.45 7.87 -3.28
C GLU A 202 35.96 9.28 -2.90
N GLN A 203 35.07 10.20 -2.52
CA GLN A 203 35.45 11.55 -2.08
C GLN A 203 36.20 11.53 -0.75
N GLU A 204 35.79 10.70 0.20
CA GLU A 204 36.49 10.51 1.48
C GLU A 204 37.87 9.90 1.26
N SER A 205 37.96 8.89 0.40
CA SER A 205 39.24 8.27 0.02
C SER A 205 40.21 9.30 -0.57
N LYS A 206 39.74 10.23 -1.42
CA LYS A 206 40.57 11.30 -2.01
C LYS A 206 40.98 12.42 -1.02
N ARG A 207 40.26 12.60 0.09
CA ARG A 207 40.56 13.61 1.12
C ARG A 207 41.57 13.14 2.17
N GLN A 208 41.83 11.84 2.23
CA GLN A 208 42.78 11.23 3.16
C GLN A 208 44.23 11.18 2.60
N TRP A 209 44.48 11.78 1.43
CA TRP A 209 45.80 11.90 0.79
C TRP A 209 46.10 13.34 0.38
#